data_AF-A0A0F9JA02-F1
#
_entry.id   AF-A0A0F9JA02-F1
#
_cell.length_a   1.000
_cell.length_b   1.000
_cell.length_c   1.000
_cell.angle_alpha   90.00
_cell.angle_beta   90.00
_cell.angle_gamma   90.00
#
_symmetry.space_group_name_H-M   'P 1'
#
loop_
_entity.id
_entity.type
_entity.pdbx_description
1 polymer ?
#
loop_
_entity_poly.entity_id
_entity_poly.type
_entity_poly.pdbx_seq_one_letter_code
_entity_poly.pdbx_strand_id
1 'polypeptide(L)'
;MTKPEYPEHLLKFIPPSFDLANYEATSNMELIHWLSNLNQRAKAYRCVLNNDRDLNNYKYDESSGIHKDFYDFINQGLNEAELFVTDVMNNVTGGASIDENQHNIAQVLIDEELDLEVIVSNMSYFDLISFSVKTITDEIRSIYDRLETPIMPLMKDPSRLPVLNTPIYTNDIEEKIALSWLKVDMSCSDSEIRTAFNNWLKQHRENENAATKQKRRVHKLKIINKITLRKWHDAKVLAYIDLMTWNFLCGHKVTSVSLGEILFPNPKIITDRAKMIDDTTKPYAEKLTSPSFIRRLTKIVLDEKRKKTS
;
A
#
# COMPACT_ATOMS: atom_id res chain seq x y z
N MET A 1 22.63 11.00 -11.32
CA MET A 1 21.95 10.87 -12.63
C MET A 1 21.22 12.18 -12.88
N THR A 2 21.31 12.75 -14.09
CA THR A 2 20.55 13.95 -14.45
C THR A 2 19.07 13.60 -14.59
N LYS A 3 18.16 14.44 -14.06
CA LYS A 3 16.71 14.27 -14.19
C LYS A 3 16.36 14.13 -15.68
N PRO A 4 15.61 13.11 -16.11
CA PRO A 4 15.25 12.96 -17.51
C PRO A 4 14.44 14.19 -17.95
N GLU A 5 14.87 14.83 -19.03
CA GLU A 5 14.07 15.88 -19.67
C GLU A 5 12.90 15.21 -20.40
N TYR A 6 11.69 15.43 -19.87
CA TYR A 6 10.48 14.95 -20.49
C TYR A 6 10.05 15.87 -21.64
N PRO A 7 9.54 15.34 -22.75
CA PRO A 7 8.90 16.14 -23.79
C PRO A 7 7.81 17.07 -23.24
N GLU A 8 7.69 18.27 -23.80
CA GLU A 8 6.75 19.31 -23.35
C GLU A 8 5.30 18.81 -23.27
N HIS A 9 4.88 17.96 -24.21
CA HIS A 9 3.52 17.42 -24.23
C HIS A 9 3.18 16.51 -23.04
N LEU A 10 4.20 15.99 -22.34
CA LEU A 10 4.03 15.13 -21.18
C LEU A 10 4.02 15.90 -19.86
N LEU A 11 4.56 17.12 -19.81
CA LEU A 11 4.77 17.84 -18.54
C LEU A 11 3.49 18.02 -17.73
N LYS A 12 2.34 18.24 -18.38
CA LYS A 12 1.03 18.33 -17.71
C LYS A 12 0.59 17.07 -16.97
N PHE A 13 1.15 15.90 -17.32
CA PHE A 13 0.83 14.61 -16.69
C PHE A 13 1.82 14.21 -15.60
N ILE A 14 2.86 15.02 -15.39
CA ILE A 14 3.96 14.72 -14.48
C ILE A 14 3.91 15.76 -13.35
N PRO A 15 3.73 15.34 -12.09
CA PRO A 15 3.84 16.25 -10.96
C PRO A 15 5.24 16.93 -10.95
N PRO A 16 5.35 18.22 -10.57
CA PRO A 16 6.64 18.93 -10.60
C PRO A 16 7.76 18.22 -9.80
N SER A 17 7.40 17.65 -8.65
CA SER A 17 8.30 16.92 -7.75
C SER A 17 8.53 15.46 -8.12
N PHE A 18 7.86 14.93 -9.15
CA PHE A 18 8.02 13.55 -9.56
C PHE A 18 9.43 13.29 -10.12
N ASP A 19 10.09 12.27 -9.59
CA ASP A 19 11.38 11.78 -10.06
C ASP A 19 11.42 10.26 -9.97
N LEU A 20 11.69 9.60 -11.10
CA LEU A 20 11.85 8.15 -11.17
C LEU A 20 13.01 7.65 -10.31
N ALA A 21 14.05 8.46 -10.10
CA ALA A 21 15.19 8.11 -9.26
C ALA A 21 14.76 7.81 -7.81
N ASN A 22 13.72 8.47 -7.32
CA ASN A 22 13.17 8.25 -5.97
C ASN A 22 12.52 6.86 -5.80
N TYR A 23 12.32 6.12 -6.89
CA TYR A 23 11.76 4.77 -6.86
C TYR A 23 12.82 3.67 -7.07
N GLU A 24 14.02 4.00 -7.54
CA GLU A 24 15.08 3.00 -7.82
C GLU A 24 15.57 2.29 -6.54
N ALA A 25 15.50 2.98 -5.40
CA ALA A 25 15.85 2.40 -4.10
C ALA A 25 14.97 1.18 -3.75
N THR A 26 13.77 1.09 -4.31
CA THR A 26 12.84 -0.04 -4.06
C THR A 26 13.31 -1.35 -4.69
N SER A 27 14.28 -1.31 -5.60
CA SER A 27 14.85 -2.52 -6.22
C SER A 27 15.48 -3.49 -5.23
N ASN A 28 16.01 -2.97 -4.11
CA ASN A 28 16.69 -3.74 -3.06
C ASN A 28 15.96 -3.71 -1.72
N MET A 29 14.79 -3.08 -1.68
CA MET A 29 14.00 -2.88 -0.47
C MET A 29 13.41 -4.21 0.06
N GLU A 30 13.37 -4.37 1.38
CA GLU A 30 12.74 -5.53 2.00
C GLU A 30 11.23 -5.57 1.74
N LEU A 31 10.63 -6.76 1.81
CA LEU A 31 9.20 -6.97 1.57
C LEU A 31 8.32 -6.06 2.43
N ILE A 32 8.71 -5.87 3.68
CA ILE A 32 7.94 -5.10 4.66
C ILE A 32 7.89 -3.61 4.31
N HIS A 33 9.00 -3.02 3.87
CA HIS A 33 9.04 -1.64 3.40
C HIS A 33 8.29 -1.47 2.07
N TRP A 34 8.37 -2.47 1.18
CA TRP A 34 7.59 -2.50 -0.06
C TRP A 34 6.08 -2.50 0.22
N LEU A 35 5.64 -3.32 1.19
CA LEU A 35 4.25 -3.37 1.62
C LEU A 35 3.81 -2.04 2.23
N SER A 36 4.65 -1.41 3.06
CA SER A 36 4.35 -0.12 3.67
C SER A 36 4.09 0.96 2.61
N ASN A 37 4.98 1.09 1.62
CA ASN A 37 4.83 2.02 0.49
C ASN A 37 3.57 1.72 -0.34
N LEU A 38 3.30 0.44 -0.61
CA LEU A 38 2.13 0.01 -1.36
C LEU A 38 0.84 0.33 -0.59
N ASN A 39 0.80 0.11 0.73
CA ASN A 39 -0.37 0.33 1.56
C ASN A 39 -0.74 1.82 1.63
N GLN A 40 0.26 2.69 1.82
CA GLN A 40 0.08 4.15 1.81
C GLN A 40 -0.59 4.65 0.52
N ARG A 41 -0.29 4.01 -0.61
CA ARG A 41 -0.81 4.36 -1.94
C ARG A 41 -2.10 3.64 -2.32
N ALA A 42 -2.35 2.46 -1.74
CA ALA A 42 -3.43 1.58 -2.15
C ALA A 42 -4.81 2.20 -1.95
N LYS A 43 -5.02 3.02 -0.90
CA LYS A 43 -6.29 3.74 -0.69
C LYS A 43 -6.55 4.71 -1.85
N ALA A 44 -5.57 5.55 -2.15
CA ALA A 44 -5.70 6.57 -3.18
C ALA A 44 -5.89 5.98 -4.58
N TYR A 45 -5.16 4.91 -4.92
CA TYR A 45 -5.34 4.23 -6.18
C TYR A 45 -6.70 3.53 -6.31
N ARG A 46 -7.24 2.98 -5.22
CA ARG A 46 -8.59 2.38 -5.24
C ARG A 46 -9.68 3.40 -5.56
N CYS A 47 -9.56 4.65 -5.10
CA CYS A 47 -10.46 5.72 -5.49
C CYS A 47 -10.44 5.95 -7.02
N VAL A 48 -9.25 5.88 -7.65
CA VAL A 48 -9.11 5.95 -9.11
C VAL A 48 -9.85 4.79 -9.80
N LEU A 49 -9.67 3.56 -9.30
CA LEU A 49 -10.29 2.36 -9.88
C LEU A 49 -11.82 2.36 -9.78
N ASN A 50 -12.35 2.84 -8.67
CA ASN A 50 -13.80 2.91 -8.42
C ASN A 50 -14.45 4.13 -9.07
N ASN A 51 -13.65 5.03 -9.66
CA ASN A 51 -14.10 6.31 -10.20
C ASN A 51 -14.95 7.08 -9.18
N ASP A 52 -14.45 7.16 -7.95
CA ASP A 52 -15.16 7.72 -6.81
C ASP A 52 -15.62 9.16 -7.11
N ARG A 53 -16.93 9.37 -7.18
CA ARG A 53 -17.52 10.62 -7.67
C ARG A 53 -17.34 11.77 -6.68
N ASP A 54 -17.25 11.45 -5.39
CA ASP A 54 -17.16 12.47 -4.35
C ASP A 54 -15.78 13.15 -4.39
N LEU A 55 -14.73 12.39 -4.71
CA LEU A 55 -13.38 12.92 -4.96
C LEU A 55 -13.24 13.54 -6.36
N ASN A 56 -13.97 13.07 -7.38
CA ASN A 56 -13.95 13.66 -8.72
C ASN A 56 -14.42 15.12 -8.77
N ASN A 57 -15.26 15.55 -7.80
CA ASN A 57 -15.71 16.94 -7.72
C ASN A 57 -14.66 17.85 -7.07
N TYR A 58 -13.66 17.29 -6.40
CA TYR A 58 -12.55 18.04 -5.83
C TYR A 58 -11.54 18.34 -6.93
N LYS A 59 -11.40 19.61 -7.29
CA LYS A 59 -10.37 20.07 -8.24
C LYS A 59 -9.19 20.62 -7.47
N TYR A 60 -8.04 19.97 -7.62
CA TYR A 60 -6.78 20.56 -7.17
C TYR A 60 -6.50 21.83 -8.00
N ASP A 61 -6.38 22.97 -7.31
CA ASP A 61 -6.01 24.24 -7.92
C ASP A 61 -4.55 24.54 -7.57
N GLU A 62 -3.65 24.43 -8.55
CA GLU A 62 -2.22 24.75 -8.39
C GLU A 62 -1.99 26.17 -7.88
N SER A 63 -2.89 27.13 -8.20
CA SER A 63 -2.77 28.52 -7.77
C SER A 63 -3.09 28.71 -6.29
N SER A 64 -3.85 27.78 -5.70
CA SER A 64 -4.20 27.80 -4.28
C SER A 64 -3.07 27.32 -3.37
N GLY A 65 -1.98 26.79 -3.96
CA GLY A 65 -0.77 26.26 -3.32
C GLY A 65 -0.94 26.06 -1.83
N ILE A 66 -1.34 24.86 -1.41
CA ILE A 66 -1.74 24.54 -0.02
C ILE A 66 -0.58 24.86 0.93
N HIS A 67 -0.50 26.12 1.34
CA HIS A 67 0.35 26.65 2.39
C HIS A 67 -0.58 27.22 3.44
N LYS A 68 -1.44 26.35 3.97
CA LYS A 68 -2.13 26.60 5.22
C LYS A 68 -1.12 26.41 6.33
N ASP A 69 -0.97 27.41 7.18
CA ASP A 69 -0.09 27.30 8.34
C ASP A 69 -0.74 26.38 9.39
N PHE A 70 0.01 26.06 10.44
CA PHE A 70 -0.46 25.23 11.55
C PHE A 70 -1.72 25.82 12.23
N TYR A 71 -1.98 27.11 12.06
CA TYR A 71 -3.09 27.82 12.68
C TYR A 71 -4.42 27.58 11.94
N ASP A 72 -4.40 27.49 10.61
CA ASP A 72 -5.54 27.07 9.79
C ASP A 72 -5.94 25.62 10.09
N PHE A 73 -4.97 24.76 10.36
CA PHE A 73 -5.16 23.36 10.74
C PHE A 73 -5.94 23.19 12.05
N ILE A 74 -5.55 23.92 13.11
CA ILE A 74 -6.17 23.81 14.44
C ILE A 74 -7.63 24.29 14.43
N ASN A 75 -7.94 25.31 13.64
CA ASN A 75 -9.23 26.01 13.77
C ASN A 75 -10.33 25.50 12.83
N GLN A 76 -9.99 24.83 11.73
CA GLN A 76 -10.97 24.46 10.69
C GLN A 76 -11.10 22.94 10.46
N GLY A 77 -10.14 22.14 10.94
CA GLY A 77 -10.02 20.74 10.57
C GLY A 77 -9.67 20.56 9.08
N LEU A 78 -9.02 19.46 8.72
CA LEU A 78 -8.79 19.15 7.31
C LEU A 78 -10.00 18.38 6.76
N ASN A 79 -10.51 18.82 5.62
CA ASN A 79 -11.46 18.02 4.85
C ASN A 79 -10.75 16.72 4.42
N GLU A 80 -11.42 15.57 4.48
CA GLU A 80 -10.86 14.28 4.03
C GLU A 80 -10.25 14.35 2.61
N ALA A 81 -10.80 15.20 1.75
CA ALA A 81 -10.25 15.47 0.43
C ALA A 81 -8.89 16.19 0.47
N GLU A 82 -8.69 17.16 1.36
CA GLU A 82 -7.41 17.86 1.53
C GLU A 82 -6.34 16.92 2.08
N LEU A 83 -6.70 16.07 3.06
CA LEU A 83 -5.83 15.01 3.57
C LEU A 83 -5.42 14.04 2.47
N PHE A 84 -6.37 13.64 1.64
CA PHE A 84 -6.12 12.77 0.50
C PHE A 84 -5.12 13.39 -0.48
N VAL A 85 -5.32 14.66 -0.86
CA VAL A 85 -4.39 15.37 -1.75
C VAL A 85 -3.00 15.45 -1.12
N THR A 86 -2.92 15.81 0.15
CA THR A 86 -1.66 15.91 0.88
C THR A 86 -0.90 14.58 0.88
N ASP A 87 -1.59 13.47 1.14
CA ASP A 87 -0.98 12.13 1.08
C ASP A 87 -0.43 11.80 -0.30
N VAL A 88 -1.18 12.12 -1.36
CA VAL A 88 -0.75 11.87 -2.74
C VAL A 88 0.48 12.71 -3.06
N MET A 89 0.50 13.98 -2.66
CA MET A 89 1.64 14.87 -2.88
C MET A 89 2.88 14.43 -2.11
N ASN A 90 2.70 13.95 -0.87
CA ASN A 90 3.79 13.39 -0.07
C ASN A 90 4.35 12.12 -0.72
N ASN A 91 3.49 11.22 -1.22
CA ASN A 91 3.91 10.01 -1.92
C ASN A 91 4.66 10.33 -3.22
N VAL A 92 4.16 11.28 -4.01
CA VAL A 92 4.78 11.71 -5.27
C VAL A 92 6.14 12.37 -5.01
N THR A 93 6.21 13.26 -4.02
CA THR A 93 7.41 14.06 -3.72
C THR A 93 8.48 13.20 -3.05
N GLY A 94 8.10 12.41 -2.05
CA GLY A 94 9.00 11.51 -1.35
C GLY A 94 9.40 10.29 -2.18
N GLY A 95 8.63 9.96 -3.22
CA GLY A 95 8.76 8.70 -3.95
C GLY A 95 8.61 7.52 -3.00
N ALA A 96 9.45 6.50 -3.14
CA ALA A 96 9.40 5.39 -2.20
C ALA A 96 10.10 5.74 -0.89
N SER A 97 9.33 5.80 0.19
CA SER A 97 9.88 6.03 1.52
C SER A 97 10.72 4.84 1.97
N ILE A 98 11.96 5.13 2.35
CA ILE A 98 12.90 4.20 2.98
C ILE A 98 12.99 4.51 4.48
N ASP A 99 12.25 5.53 4.96
CA ASP A 99 12.39 6.02 6.31
C ASP A 99 11.95 4.94 7.31
N GLU A 100 12.93 4.40 8.02
CA GLU A 100 12.77 3.36 9.03
C GLU A 100 11.90 3.87 10.19
N ASN A 101 11.90 5.17 10.47
CA ASN A 101 11.05 5.79 11.50
C ASN A 101 9.58 5.82 11.06
N GLN A 102 9.29 6.24 9.82
CA GLN A 102 7.94 6.13 9.23
C GLN A 102 7.46 4.70 9.15
N HIS A 103 8.38 3.80 8.89
CA HIS A 103 8.11 2.40 8.88
C HIS A 103 7.78 1.87 10.27
N ASN A 104 8.56 2.23 11.29
CA ASN A 104 8.38 1.79 12.66
C ASN A 104 7.05 2.29 13.25
N ILE A 105 6.63 3.52 12.93
CA ILE A 105 5.29 4.01 13.32
C ILE A 105 4.16 3.34 12.54
N ALA A 106 4.28 3.22 11.21
CA ALA A 106 3.27 2.51 10.44
C ALA A 106 3.15 1.05 10.90
N GLN A 107 4.26 0.45 11.32
CA GLN A 107 4.29 -0.84 11.98
C GLN A 107 3.59 -0.79 13.33
N VAL A 108 3.88 0.15 14.23
CA VAL A 108 3.17 0.29 15.52
C VAL A 108 1.65 0.37 15.33
N LEU A 109 1.18 1.12 14.32
CA LEU A 109 -0.24 1.25 14.02
C LEU A 109 -0.87 -0.04 13.45
N ILE A 110 -0.06 -0.95 12.93
CA ILE A 110 -0.48 -2.24 12.35
C ILE A 110 -0.20 -3.41 13.33
N ASP A 111 0.77 -3.24 14.22
CA ASP A 111 1.48 -4.25 14.99
C ASP A 111 1.61 -3.73 16.43
N GLU A 112 0.69 -4.18 17.28
CA GLU A 112 0.52 -3.78 18.68
C GLU A 112 1.68 -4.21 19.62
N GLU A 113 2.80 -4.72 19.09
CA GLU A 113 3.95 -5.24 19.85
C GLU A 113 5.13 -4.27 20.01
N LEU A 114 5.17 -3.18 19.25
CA LEU A 114 6.27 -2.22 19.33
C LEU A 114 6.01 -1.21 20.45
N ASP A 115 6.98 -1.09 21.37
CA ASP A 115 6.92 -0.13 22.47
C ASP A 115 6.90 1.30 21.90
N LEU A 116 5.70 1.87 21.89
CA LEU A 116 5.39 3.18 21.35
C LEU A 116 6.27 4.24 22.03
N GLU A 117 6.59 4.08 23.32
CA GLU A 117 7.47 4.97 24.07
C GLU A 117 8.92 4.90 23.54
N VAL A 118 9.43 3.71 23.22
CA VAL A 118 10.79 3.54 22.69
C VAL A 118 10.91 4.14 21.29
N ILE A 119 9.88 4.03 20.46
CA ILE A 119 9.91 4.61 19.11
C ILE A 119 9.77 6.13 19.17
N VAL A 120 8.80 6.63 19.94
CA VAL A 120 8.55 8.07 20.12
C VAL A 120 9.76 8.75 20.77
N SER A 121 10.41 8.13 21.74
CA SER A 121 11.61 8.68 22.41
C SER A 121 12.86 8.73 21.52
N ASN A 122 12.92 7.90 20.48
CA ASN A 122 14.01 7.89 19.50
C ASN A 122 13.74 8.78 18.27
N MET A 123 12.57 9.38 18.17
CA MET A 123 12.21 10.28 17.07
C MET A 123 12.56 11.72 17.39
N SER A 124 12.94 12.48 16.36
CA SER A 124 13.04 13.92 16.52
C SER A 124 11.64 14.51 16.69
N TYR A 125 11.56 15.65 17.37
CA TYR A 125 10.31 16.42 17.50
C TYR A 125 9.68 16.74 16.13
N PHE A 126 10.51 16.92 15.10
CA PHE A 126 10.08 17.14 13.73
C PHE A 126 9.44 15.89 13.10
N ASP A 127 10.02 14.71 13.33
CA ASP A 127 9.47 13.44 12.84
C ASP A 127 8.09 13.22 13.45
N LEU A 128 7.95 13.36 14.78
CA LEU A 128 6.68 13.22 15.50
C LEU A 128 5.59 14.16 14.97
N ILE A 129 5.92 15.43 14.74
CA ILE A 129 4.98 16.41 14.18
C ILE A 129 4.59 16.04 12.74
N SER A 130 5.53 15.56 11.94
CA SER A 130 5.26 15.13 10.56
C SER A 130 4.28 13.93 10.49
N PHE A 131 4.22 13.10 11.54
CA PHE A 131 3.18 12.07 11.70
C PHE A 131 1.85 12.61 12.23
N SER A 132 1.89 13.60 13.13
CA SER A 132 0.75 13.97 13.97
C SER A 132 -0.15 15.06 13.39
N VAL A 133 0.18 15.67 12.24
CA VAL A 133 -0.74 16.60 11.56
C VAL A 133 -2.06 15.89 11.17
N LYS A 134 -2.12 14.57 11.16
CA LYS A 134 -3.35 13.82 10.90
C LYS A 134 -4.22 13.47 12.11
N THR A 135 -3.78 13.69 13.34
CA THR A 135 -4.42 13.00 14.48
C THR A 135 -4.41 13.72 15.83
N ILE A 136 -4.02 14.99 15.94
CA ILE A 136 -4.21 15.68 17.24
C ILE A 136 -5.67 16.16 17.35
N THR A 137 -6.56 15.23 17.68
CA THR A 137 -7.84 15.54 18.33
C THR A 137 -7.60 15.71 19.84
N ASP A 138 -8.50 16.42 20.53
CA ASP A 138 -8.45 16.54 21.99
C ASP A 138 -8.50 15.17 22.70
N GLU A 139 -8.97 14.14 22.01
CA GLU A 139 -8.99 12.76 22.46
C GLU A 139 -7.58 12.13 22.50
N ILE A 140 -6.69 12.44 21.55
CA ILE A 140 -5.28 11.98 21.54
C ILE A 140 -4.43 12.77 22.53
N ARG A 141 -4.73 14.06 22.77
CA ARG A 141 -4.19 14.78 23.95
C ARG A 141 -4.64 14.13 25.25
N SER A 142 -5.91 13.74 25.35
CA SER A 142 -6.40 13.00 26.53
C SER A 142 -5.76 11.62 26.67
N ILE A 143 -5.38 10.96 25.57
CA ILE A 143 -4.62 9.70 25.59
C ILE A 143 -3.19 9.96 26.09
N TYR A 144 -2.53 11.02 25.63
CA TYR A 144 -1.22 11.44 26.15
C TYR A 144 -1.25 11.74 27.66
N ASP A 145 -2.25 12.49 28.13
CA ASP A 145 -2.42 12.80 29.57
C ASP A 145 -2.88 11.57 30.39
N ARG A 146 -3.53 10.58 29.75
CA ARG A 146 -3.92 9.31 30.39
C ARG A 146 -2.82 8.25 30.41
N LEU A 147 -1.81 8.36 29.55
CA LEU A 147 -0.69 7.41 29.45
C LEU A 147 0.31 7.54 30.62
N GLU A 148 0.17 8.55 31.49
CA GLU A 148 0.88 8.60 32.77
C GLU A 148 0.30 7.62 33.83
N THR A 149 -0.68 6.76 33.48
CA THR A 149 -1.15 5.67 34.36
C THR A 149 -1.59 4.43 33.53
N PRO A 150 -1.22 3.20 33.93
CA PRO A 150 -1.01 2.12 32.97
C PRO A 150 -2.29 1.39 32.55
N ILE A 151 -2.54 1.34 31.24
CA ILE A 151 -3.44 0.40 30.54
C ILE A 151 -2.51 -0.45 29.66
N MET A 152 -2.48 -1.78 29.57
CA MET A 152 -3.10 -2.91 30.27
C MET A 152 -2.28 -4.18 29.87
N PRO A 153 -2.41 -5.31 30.59
CA PRO A 153 -1.52 -6.48 30.57
C PRO A 153 -1.66 -7.46 29.38
N LEU A 154 -2.07 -7.02 28.19
CA LEU A 154 -2.34 -7.95 27.08
C LEU A 154 -1.14 -8.23 26.17
N MET A 155 -0.08 -7.43 26.23
CA MET A 155 0.90 -7.25 25.14
C MET A 155 2.34 -7.73 25.43
N LYS A 156 2.55 -8.58 26.45
CA LYS A 156 3.88 -9.16 26.74
C LYS A 156 4.08 -10.57 26.19
N ASP A 157 3.14 -11.09 25.41
CA ASP A 157 3.19 -12.50 24.99
C ASP A 157 3.05 -12.67 23.46
N PRO A 158 4.15 -12.93 22.76
CA PRO A 158 4.17 -13.29 21.33
C PRO A 158 3.25 -14.46 20.97
N SER A 159 2.80 -15.26 21.94
CA SER A 159 1.79 -16.31 21.74
C SER A 159 0.41 -15.78 21.35
N ARG A 160 0.15 -14.46 21.48
CA ARG A 160 -1.13 -13.81 21.17
C ARG A 160 -1.24 -13.23 19.77
N LEU A 161 -0.15 -13.18 19.00
CA LEU A 161 -0.22 -12.74 17.61
C LEU A 161 -1.06 -13.72 16.76
N PRO A 162 -1.95 -13.25 15.86
CA PRO A 162 -2.85 -14.11 15.12
C PRO A 162 -2.10 -15.06 14.16
N VAL A 163 -2.06 -16.36 14.46
CA VAL A 163 -1.39 -17.42 13.66
C VAL A 163 -1.78 -17.33 12.18
N LEU A 164 -0.87 -17.74 11.27
CA LEU A 164 -1.20 -17.91 9.86
C LEU A 164 -2.49 -18.76 9.77
N ASN A 165 -3.53 -18.22 9.14
CA ASN A 165 -4.92 -18.73 9.05
C ASN A 165 -5.95 -18.16 10.04
N THR A 166 -5.55 -17.37 11.04
CA THR A 166 -6.53 -16.60 11.82
C THR A 166 -7.17 -15.52 10.93
N PRO A 167 -8.51 -15.39 10.89
CA PRO A 167 -9.17 -14.29 10.19
C PRO A 167 -8.72 -12.95 10.77
N ILE A 168 -8.45 -11.98 9.90
CA ILE A 168 -8.24 -10.58 10.32
C ILE A 168 -9.52 -9.86 9.95
N TYR A 169 -10.28 -9.43 10.97
CA TYR A 169 -11.47 -8.61 10.78
C TYR A 169 -11.05 -7.16 10.79
N THR A 170 -11.11 -6.51 9.63
CA THR A 170 -10.92 -5.06 9.52
C THR A 170 -12.30 -4.43 9.42
N ASN A 171 -12.61 -3.47 10.31
CA ASN A 171 -13.92 -2.82 10.38
C ASN A 171 -14.31 -2.10 9.07
N ASP A 172 -13.33 -1.77 8.21
CA ASP A 172 -13.53 -0.94 7.00
C ASP A 172 -13.76 -1.71 5.70
N ILE A 173 -13.97 -3.03 5.74
CA ILE A 173 -14.10 -3.82 4.51
C ILE A 173 -15.50 -4.44 4.41
N GLU A 174 -16.39 -3.72 3.75
CA GLU A 174 -17.70 -4.22 3.29
C GLU A 174 -17.60 -5.35 2.25
N GLU A 175 -16.41 -5.65 1.72
CA GLU A 175 -16.21 -6.90 0.97
C GLU A 175 -16.43 -8.08 1.91
N LYS A 176 -17.61 -8.68 1.79
CA LYS A 176 -17.99 -9.97 2.38
C LYS A 176 -16.90 -10.98 2.03
N ILE A 177 -15.96 -11.16 2.95
CA ILE A 177 -14.86 -12.11 2.77
C ILE A 177 -15.53 -13.46 2.59
N ALA A 178 -15.39 -14.04 1.40
CA ALA A 178 -15.86 -15.39 1.12
C ALA A 178 -14.96 -16.37 1.87
N LEU A 179 -15.22 -16.54 3.16
CA LEU A 179 -14.61 -17.58 3.97
C LEU A 179 -15.26 -18.91 3.57
N SER A 180 -14.42 -19.87 3.17
CA SER A 180 -14.86 -21.25 2.96
C SER A 180 -14.63 -22.03 4.25
N TRP A 181 -15.69 -22.62 4.78
CA TRP A 181 -15.61 -23.50 5.94
C TRP A 181 -15.30 -24.93 5.50
N LEU A 182 -14.40 -25.60 6.22
CA LEU A 182 -14.07 -27.00 6.00
C LEU A 182 -14.38 -27.79 7.28
N LYS A 183 -15.12 -28.89 7.15
CA LYS A 183 -15.31 -29.86 8.22
C LYS A 183 -14.29 -30.98 8.06
N VAL A 184 -13.48 -31.21 9.10
CA VAL A 184 -12.41 -32.21 9.11
C VAL A 184 -12.83 -33.37 10.02
N ASP A 185 -12.71 -34.59 9.54
CA ASP A 185 -12.90 -35.80 10.35
C ASP A 185 -11.60 -36.10 11.12
N MET A 186 -11.64 -35.91 12.44
CA MET A 186 -10.49 -36.09 13.31
C MET A 186 -10.18 -37.56 13.63
N SER A 187 -10.99 -38.50 13.15
CA SER A 187 -10.70 -39.95 13.27
C SER A 187 -9.71 -40.45 12.21
N CYS A 188 -9.48 -39.67 11.15
CA CYS A 188 -8.50 -39.97 10.11
C CYS A 188 -7.06 -39.70 10.57
N SER A 189 -6.09 -40.37 9.93
CA SER A 189 -4.68 -40.05 10.10
C SER A 189 -4.31 -38.68 9.52
N ASP A 190 -3.24 -38.07 10.03
CA ASP A 190 -2.67 -36.81 9.51
C ASP A 190 -2.41 -36.87 7.99
N SER A 191 -1.92 -38.01 7.48
CA SER A 191 -1.67 -38.21 6.05
C SER A 191 -2.95 -38.17 5.21
N GLU A 192 -4.03 -38.76 5.72
CA GLU A 192 -5.34 -38.75 5.05
C GLU A 192 -5.93 -37.36 5.06
N ILE A 193 -5.89 -36.67 6.20
CA ILE A 193 -6.36 -35.28 6.35
C ILE A 193 -5.63 -34.36 5.37
N ARG A 194 -4.28 -34.43 5.32
CA ARG A 194 -3.48 -33.61 4.38
C ARG A 194 -3.81 -33.91 2.92
N THR A 195 -3.99 -35.19 2.57
CA THR A 195 -4.32 -35.60 1.21
C THR A 195 -5.70 -35.10 0.79
N ALA A 196 -6.70 -35.29 1.64
CA ALA A 196 -8.07 -34.82 1.42
C ALA A 196 -8.10 -33.29 1.30
N PHE A 197 -7.41 -32.57 2.20
CA PHE A 197 -7.31 -31.12 2.15
C PHE A 197 -6.65 -30.62 0.86
N ASN A 198 -5.55 -31.24 0.43
CA ASN A 198 -4.87 -30.89 -0.81
C ASN A 198 -5.76 -31.11 -2.05
N ASN A 199 -6.52 -32.20 -2.07
CA ASN A 199 -7.48 -32.50 -3.13
C ASN A 199 -8.63 -31.48 -3.15
N TRP A 200 -9.22 -31.19 -1.99
CA TRP A 200 -10.25 -30.15 -1.85
C TRP A 200 -9.73 -28.79 -2.31
N LEU A 201 -8.54 -28.38 -1.86
CA LEU A 201 -7.89 -27.13 -2.29
C LEU A 201 -7.70 -27.06 -3.80
N LYS A 202 -7.29 -28.17 -4.43
CA LYS A 202 -7.10 -28.25 -5.88
C LYS A 202 -8.43 -28.04 -6.60
N GLN A 203 -9.48 -28.78 -6.21
CA GLN A 203 -10.82 -28.69 -6.80
C GLN A 203 -11.43 -27.30 -6.60
N HIS A 204 -11.35 -26.74 -5.39
CA HIS A 204 -11.88 -25.42 -5.08
C HIS A 204 -11.22 -24.34 -5.97
N ARG A 205 -9.88 -24.39 -6.11
CA ARG A 205 -9.15 -23.48 -6.98
C ARG A 205 -9.50 -23.66 -8.46
N GLU A 206 -9.70 -24.90 -8.91
CA GLU A 206 -10.13 -25.18 -10.29
C GLU A 206 -11.52 -24.57 -10.57
N ASN A 207 -12.46 -24.73 -9.64
CA ASN A 207 -13.80 -24.17 -9.72
C ASN A 207 -13.79 -22.63 -9.73
N GLU A 208 -13.03 -22.00 -8.82
CA GLU A 208 -12.89 -20.54 -8.81
C GLU A 208 -12.28 -20.01 -10.11
N ASN A 209 -11.21 -20.65 -10.60
CA ASN A 209 -10.57 -20.27 -11.87
C ASN A 209 -11.49 -20.51 -13.08
N ALA A 210 -12.41 -21.46 -13.02
CA ALA A 210 -13.39 -21.69 -14.08
C ALA A 210 -14.50 -20.62 -14.06
N ALA A 211 -14.93 -20.19 -12.87
CA ALA A 211 -15.94 -19.14 -12.69
C ALA A 211 -15.40 -17.76 -13.11
N THR A 212 -14.15 -17.46 -12.76
CA THR A 212 -13.45 -16.29 -13.29
C THR A 212 -12.85 -16.63 -14.65
N LYS A 213 -13.62 -16.42 -15.73
CA LYS A 213 -13.11 -16.43 -17.13
C LYS A 213 -12.10 -15.29 -17.39
N GLN A 214 -11.13 -15.09 -16.49
CA GLN A 214 -10.13 -14.05 -16.62
C GLN A 214 -9.24 -14.38 -17.82
N LYS A 215 -9.16 -13.40 -18.74
CA LYS A 215 -8.31 -13.43 -19.93
C LYS A 215 -6.88 -13.81 -19.55
N ARG A 216 -6.52 -15.08 -19.81
CA ARG A 216 -5.20 -15.74 -20.05
C ARG A 216 -3.88 -15.24 -19.45
N ARG A 217 -3.77 -14.18 -18.66
CA ARG A 217 -2.48 -13.65 -18.17
C ARG A 217 -2.50 -13.03 -16.77
N VAL A 218 -3.47 -13.36 -15.91
CA VAL A 218 -3.32 -13.02 -14.49
C VAL A 218 -2.24 -13.92 -13.89
N HIS A 219 -0.99 -13.46 -13.93
CA HIS A 219 0.15 -14.15 -13.35
C HIS A 219 -0.19 -14.54 -11.92
N LYS A 220 -0.26 -15.86 -11.65
CA LYS A 220 -0.48 -16.38 -10.30
C LYS A 220 0.75 -15.99 -9.47
N LEU A 221 0.65 -14.92 -8.68
CA LEU A 221 1.64 -14.49 -7.69
C LEU A 221 1.61 -15.51 -6.54
N LYS A 222 2.08 -16.73 -6.78
CA LYS A 222 2.02 -17.81 -5.79
C LYS A 222 3.03 -17.60 -4.68
N ILE A 223 4.22 -17.09 -5.02
CA ILE A 223 5.33 -16.93 -4.09
C ILE A 223 5.76 -15.47 -4.12
N ILE A 224 5.67 -14.82 -2.96
CA ILE A 224 6.19 -13.48 -2.75
C ILE A 224 7.61 -13.69 -2.23
N ASN A 225 8.59 -13.28 -3.03
CA ASN A 225 10.02 -13.39 -2.74
C ASN A 225 10.74 -12.21 -3.40
N LYS A 226 12.06 -12.09 -3.18
CA LYS A 226 12.87 -10.99 -3.77
C LYS A 226 12.76 -10.90 -5.30
N ILE A 227 12.61 -12.04 -5.99
CA ILE A 227 12.45 -12.06 -7.45
C ILE A 227 11.11 -11.42 -7.85
N THR A 228 10.03 -11.74 -7.14
CA THR A 228 8.72 -11.15 -7.36
C THR A 228 8.72 -9.64 -7.07
N LEU A 229 9.38 -9.20 -5.99
CA LEU A 229 9.55 -7.78 -5.68
C LEU A 229 10.29 -7.03 -6.79
N ARG A 230 11.40 -7.61 -7.27
CA ARG A 230 12.14 -7.05 -8.40
C ARG A 230 11.26 -6.90 -9.64
N LYS A 231 10.38 -7.87 -9.94
CA LYS A 231 9.43 -7.73 -11.06
C LYS A 231 8.46 -6.56 -10.88
N TRP A 232 8.00 -6.27 -9.66
CA TRP A 232 7.13 -5.13 -9.40
C TRP A 232 7.88 -3.80 -9.50
N HIS A 233 9.13 -3.77 -9.02
CA HIS A 233 10.05 -2.65 -9.20
C HIS A 233 10.32 -2.38 -10.69
N ASP A 234 10.69 -3.40 -11.46
CA ASP A 234 11.06 -3.27 -12.87
C ASP A 234 9.85 -2.83 -13.71
N ALA A 235 8.64 -3.22 -13.28
CA ALA A 235 7.39 -2.74 -13.85
C ALA A 235 6.97 -1.34 -13.35
N LYS A 236 7.76 -0.68 -12.51
CA LYS A 236 7.52 0.69 -11.99
C LYS A 236 6.15 0.86 -11.34
N VAL A 237 5.67 -0.16 -10.62
CA VAL A 237 4.32 -0.20 -10.04
C VAL A 237 4.02 0.99 -9.13
N LEU A 238 4.92 1.34 -8.21
CA LEU A 238 4.66 2.43 -7.25
C LEU A 238 4.59 3.80 -7.96
N ALA A 239 5.54 4.06 -8.86
CA ALA A 239 5.55 5.27 -9.68
C ALA A 239 4.30 5.37 -10.56
N TYR A 240 3.84 4.25 -11.13
CA TYR A 240 2.59 4.18 -11.88
C TYR A 240 1.38 4.54 -11.03
N ILE A 241 1.30 4.01 -9.80
CA ILE A 241 0.20 4.34 -8.88
C ILE A 241 0.18 5.84 -8.59
N ASP A 242 1.33 6.42 -8.24
CA ASP A 242 1.44 7.85 -7.91
C ASP A 242 1.04 8.74 -9.08
N LEU A 243 1.51 8.43 -10.31
CA LEU A 243 1.11 9.16 -11.52
C LEU A 243 -0.38 9.03 -11.81
N MET A 244 -0.95 7.83 -11.70
CA MET A 244 -2.38 7.62 -11.96
C MET A 244 -3.25 8.41 -10.97
N THR A 245 -2.88 8.38 -9.69
CA THR A 245 -3.61 9.10 -8.65
C THR A 245 -3.47 10.61 -8.78
N TRP A 246 -2.28 11.11 -9.11
CA TRP A 246 -2.08 12.53 -9.42
C TRP A 246 -2.93 13.01 -10.60
N ASN A 247 -2.88 12.26 -11.71
CA ASN A 247 -3.65 12.62 -12.91
C ASN A 247 -5.15 12.56 -12.65
N PHE A 248 -5.62 11.62 -11.82
CA PHE A 248 -7.01 11.59 -11.35
C PHE A 248 -7.38 12.86 -10.58
N LEU A 249 -6.56 13.29 -9.62
CA LEU A 249 -6.79 14.52 -8.85
C LEU A 249 -6.80 15.79 -9.70
N CYS A 250 -5.98 15.84 -10.74
CA CYS A 250 -5.94 16.96 -11.68
C CYS A 250 -7.04 16.89 -12.76
N GLY A 251 -7.86 15.83 -12.77
CA GLY A 251 -8.85 15.60 -13.83
C GLY A 251 -8.24 15.31 -15.20
N HIS A 252 -6.96 14.92 -15.25
CA HIS A 252 -6.24 14.62 -16.48
C HIS A 252 -6.52 13.19 -16.96
N LYS A 253 -6.90 13.06 -18.23
CA LYS A 253 -7.00 11.76 -18.90
C LYS A 253 -5.65 11.40 -19.51
N VAL A 254 -4.91 10.55 -18.82
CA VAL A 254 -3.61 10.06 -19.28
C VAL A 254 -3.77 8.76 -20.07
N THR A 255 -3.02 8.60 -21.16
CA THR A 255 -3.02 7.39 -21.99
C THR A 255 -1.89 6.44 -21.61
N SER A 256 -2.02 5.15 -21.94
CA SER A 256 -0.95 4.16 -21.73
C SER A 256 0.33 4.49 -22.49
N VAL A 257 0.22 5.17 -23.64
CA VAL A 257 1.39 5.69 -24.39
C VAL A 257 2.12 6.74 -23.55
N SER A 258 1.39 7.74 -23.03
CA SER A 258 1.98 8.82 -22.22
C SER A 258 2.63 8.27 -20.95
N LEU A 259 1.94 7.37 -20.24
CA LEU A 259 2.49 6.70 -19.06
C LEU A 259 3.72 5.85 -19.39
N GLY A 260 3.71 5.14 -20.51
CA GLY A 260 4.83 4.35 -20.99
C GLY A 260 6.05 5.22 -21.32
N GLU A 261 5.85 6.40 -21.90
CA GLU A 261 6.92 7.38 -22.15
C GLU A 261 7.48 7.96 -20.85
N ILE A 262 6.62 8.26 -19.87
CA ILE A 262 7.03 8.82 -18.58
C ILE A 262 7.81 7.79 -17.75
N LEU A 263 7.27 6.56 -17.61
CA LEU A 263 7.83 5.53 -16.73
C LEU A 263 9.02 4.78 -17.35
N PHE A 264 9.07 4.70 -18.68
CA PHE A 264 10.12 4.00 -19.41
C PHE A 264 10.76 4.93 -20.46
N PRO A 265 11.43 6.02 -20.04
CA PRO A 265 11.93 7.03 -20.97
C PRO A 265 13.02 6.51 -21.91
N ASN A 266 13.71 5.42 -21.56
CA ASN A 266 14.77 4.84 -22.38
C ASN A 266 14.20 3.85 -23.42
N PRO A 267 14.19 4.21 -24.73
CA PRO A 267 13.60 3.37 -25.78
C PRO A 267 14.37 2.08 -26.05
N LYS A 268 15.63 1.98 -25.59
CA LYS A 268 16.47 0.77 -25.82
C LYS A 268 16.02 -0.42 -24.98
N ILE A 269 15.29 -0.17 -23.89
CA ILE A 269 14.91 -1.21 -22.93
C ILE A 269 13.57 -1.86 -23.33
N ILE A 270 12.61 -1.08 -23.84
CA ILE A 270 11.25 -1.53 -24.13
C ILE A 270 10.78 -0.96 -25.47
N THR A 271 10.54 -1.86 -26.44
CA THR A 271 10.10 -1.50 -27.80
C THR A 271 8.67 -0.94 -27.81
N ASP A 272 7.77 -1.51 -27.01
CA ASP A 272 6.35 -1.09 -26.93
C ASP A 272 5.99 -0.75 -25.48
N ARG A 273 6.12 0.54 -25.16
CA ARG A 273 5.94 1.06 -23.81
C ARG A 273 4.47 1.08 -23.39
N ALA A 274 3.56 1.35 -24.32
CA ALA A 274 2.12 1.32 -24.05
C ALA A 274 1.68 -0.09 -23.66
N LYS A 275 2.16 -1.11 -24.39
CA LYS A 275 1.92 -2.50 -24.05
C LYS A 275 2.53 -2.90 -22.71
N MET A 276 3.70 -2.37 -22.33
CA MET A 276 4.26 -2.59 -20.98
C MET A 276 3.32 -2.08 -19.88
N ILE A 277 2.63 -0.94 -20.12
CA ILE A 277 1.61 -0.44 -19.20
C ILE A 277 0.43 -1.40 -19.14
N ASP A 278 -0.18 -1.71 -20.29
CA ASP A 278 -1.44 -2.44 -20.37
C ASP A 278 -1.31 -3.93 -19.98
N ASP A 279 -0.25 -4.60 -20.40
CA ASP A 279 -0.07 -6.03 -20.19
C ASP A 279 0.60 -6.36 -18.85
N THR A 280 1.32 -5.40 -18.24
CA THR A 280 2.18 -5.68 -17.06
C THR A 280 1.93 -4.71 -15.91
N THR A 281 2.25 -3.43 -16.10
CA THR A 281 2.31 -2.45 -15.00
C THR A 281 0.96 -2.23 -14.35
N LYS A 282 -0.06 -1.93 -15.16
CA LYS A 282 -1.44 -1.71 -14.68
C LYS A 282 -2.04 -2.96 -14.03
N PRO A 283 -1.99 -4.17 -14.65
CA PRO A 283 -2.46 -5.39 -14.00
C PRO A 283 -1.75 -5.69 -12.66
N TYR A 284 -0.46 -5.36 -12.53
CA TYR A 284 0.23 -5.45 -11.24
C TYR A 284 -0.30 -4.43 -10.25
N ALA A 285 -0.39 -3.15 -10.60
CA ALA A 285 -0.91 -2.13 -9.71
C ALA A 285 -2.31 -2.52 -9.17
N GLU A 286 -3.27 -2.82 -10.05
CA GLU A 286 -4.64 -3.23 -9.69
C GLU A 286 -4.66 -4.44 -8.75
N LYS A 287 -3.84 -5.46 -9.06
CA LYS A 287 -3.76 -6.67 -8.24
C LYS A 287 -3.14 -6.42 -6.88
N LEU A 288 -2.04 -5.66 -6.85
CA LEU A 288 -1.26 -5.41 -5.65
C LEU A 288 -2.02 -4.52 -4.67
N THR A 289 -2.79 -3.55 -5.16
CA THR A 289 -3.64 -2.69 -4.33
C THR A 289 -5.00 -3.30 -3.98
N SER A 290 -5.31 -4.50 -4.47
CA SER A 290 -6.58 -5.15 -4.14
C SER A 290 -6.64 -5.50 -2.63
N PRO A 291 -7.81 -5.35 -1.98
CA PRO A 291 -7.91 -5.60 -0.54
C PRO A 291 -7.52 -7.03 -0.14
N SER A 292 -7.83 -8.02 -0.98
CA SER A 292 -7.46 -9.42 -0.73
C SER A 292 -5.94 -9.64 -0.79
N PHE A 293 -5.25 -8.97 -1.72
CA PHE A 293 -3.81 -9.10 -1.87
C PHE A 293 -3.05 -8.38 -0.76
N ILE A 294 -3.45 -7.15 -0.40
CA ILE A 294 -2.87 -6.42 0.73
C ILE A 294 -2.98 -7.25 2.02
N ARG A 295 -4.17 -7.77 2.34
CA ARG A 295 -4.38 -8.65 3.51
C ARG A 295 -3.46 -9.86 3.50
N ARG A 296 -3.30 -10.51 2.33
CA ARG A 296 -2.38 -11.64 2.18
C ARG A 296 -0.92 -11.24 2.42
N LEU A 297 -0.49 -10.11 1.87
CA LEU A 297 0.87 -9.60 2.07
C LEU A 297 1.14 -9.30 3.55
N THR A 298 0.21 -8.63 4.23
CA THR A 298 0.31 -8.35 5.67
C THR A 298 0.49 -9.63 6.47
N LYS A 299 -0.29 -10.69 6.18
CA LYS A 299 -0.13 -11.99 6.84
C LYS A 299 1.25 -12.62 6.63
N ILE A 300 1.81 -12.50 5.42
CA ILE A 300 3.15 -13.04 5.11
C ILE A 300 4.22 -12.30 5.91
N VAL A 301 4.13 -10.96 5.96
CA VAL A 301 5.06 -10.11 6.72
C VAL A 301 5.01 -10.44 8.22
N LEU A 302 3.81 -10.58 8.79
CA LEU A 302 3.65 -10.94 10.21
C LEU A 302 4.22 -12.33 10.52
N ASP A 303 4.06 -13.31 9.62
CA ASP A 303 4.63 -14.65 9.76
C ASP A 303 6.16 -14.66 9.67
N GLU A 304 6.75 -13.87 8.77
CA GLU A 304 8.20 -13.69 8.67
C GLU A 304 8.80 -13.09 9.94
N LYS A 305 8.12 -12.13 10.57
CA LYS A 305 8.55 -11.54 11.84
C LYS A 305 8.57 -12.57 12.97
N ARG A 306 7.51 -13.36 13.14
CA ARG A 306 7.45 -14.39 14.19
C ARG A 306 8.57 -15.41 14.11
N LYS A 307 8.96 -15.76 12.88
CA LYS A 307 10.09 -16.68 12.64
C LYS A 307 11.45 -16.09 13.03
N LYS A 308 11.58 -14.76 13.11
CA LYS A 308 12.81 -14.08 13.55
C LYS A 308 12.88 -13.95 15.08
N THR A 309 11.75 -13.99 15.78
CA THR A 309 11.68 -13.84 17.25
C THR A 309 11.65 -15.17 18.01
N SER A 310 11.38 -16.29 17.31
CA SER A 310 11.46 -17.67 17.85
C SER A 310 12.86 -18.25 17.69
#